data_AF-A0A0R1ZCH0-F1
#
_entry.id   AF-A0A0R1ZCH0-F1
#
_cell.length_a   1.000
_cell.length_b   1.000
_cell.length_c   1.000
_cell.angle_alpha   90.00
_cell.angle_beta   90.00
_cell.angle_gamma   90.00
#
_symmetry.space_group_name_H-M   'P 1'
#
loop_
_entity.id
_entity.type
_entity.pdbx_description
1 polymer ?
#
loop_
_entity_poly.entity_id
_entity_poly.type
_entity_poly.pdbx_seq_one_letter_code
_entity_poly.pdbx_strand_id
1 'polypeptide(L)'
;MALPKNQRYVQPQNVHEAMEVIQDLFNQYRHEPMTQQLLNYHLGLTQRLQTDIYVTAVKENDPQQLKQLNGMIEAMKTWTQIRTSNRPFNAKMKNFKLVSSNRPKFKKHSHKIKGQHNFHAARH
;
A
#
# COMPACT_ATOMS: atom_id res chain seq x y z
N MET A 1 -22.37 1.32 16.31
CA MET A 1 -21.15 1.71 15.57
C MET A 1 -21.53 2.66 14.44
N ALA A 2 -20.99 3.88 14.41
CA ALA A 2 -21.26 4.83 13.33
C ALA A 2 -20.23 4.63 12.21
N LEU A 3 -20.68 4.10 11.08
CA LEU A 3 -19.93 4.16 9.81
C LEU A 3 -19.71 5.65 9.46
N PRO A 4 -18.50 6.09 9.10
CA PRO A 4 -18.27 7.48 8.73
C PRO A 4 -19.12 7.85 7.50
N LYS A 5 -20.20 8.60 7.73
CA LYS A 5 -21.01 9.30 6.74
C LYS A 5 -20.16 10.44 6.16
N ASN A 6 -19.36 10.15 5.13
CA ASN A 6 -18.91 11.10 4.10
C ASN A 6 -17.99 10.46 3.05
N GLN A 7 -18.22 9.20 2.67
CA GLN A 7 -17.61 8.66 1.46
C GLN A 7 -18.37 9.22 0.26
N ARG A 8 -18.00 10.42 -0.17
CA ARG A 8 -18.23 10.89 -1.54
C ARG A 8 -17.59 9.79 -2.40
N TYR A 9 -18.40 8.88 -2.93
CA TYR A 9 -17.91 7.79 -3.78
C TYR A 9 -17.29 8.45 -5.00
N VAL A 10 -15.99 8.72 -4.94
CA VAL A 10 -15.23 9.20 -6.08
C VAL A 10 -15.28 8.03 -7.06
N GLN A 11 -16.06 8.19 -8.13
CA GLN A 11 -15.95 7.29 -9.25
C GLN A 11 -14.56 7.53 -9.83
N PRO A 12 -13.64 6.55 -9.76
CA PRO A 12 -12.31 6.77 -10.25
C PRO A 12 -12.39 7.01 -11.77
N GLN A 13 -11.92 8.16 -12.22
CA GLN A 13 -11.86 8.48 -13.65
C GLN A 13 -10.70 7.75 -14.33
N ASN A 14 -9.65 7.42 -13.57
CA ASN A 14 -8.42 6.81 -14.05
C ASN A 14 -8.07 5.55 -13.25
N VAL A 15 -7.32 4.64 -13.87
CA VAL A 15 -6.88 3.38 -13.24
C VAL A 15 -6.06 3.66 -11.99
N HIS A 16 -5.17 4.67 -12.05
CA HIS A 16 -4.33 5.04 -10.91
C HIS A 16 -5.15 5.44 -9.68
N GLU A 17 -6.12 6.34 -9.84
CA GLU A 17 -6.99 6.77 -8.74
C GLU A 17 -7.84 5.61 -8.21
N ALA A 18 -8.32 4.72 -9.10
CA ALA A 18 -9.05 3.53 -8.69
C ALA A 18 -8.18 2.66 -7.76
N MET A 19 -6.92 2.44 -8.14
CA MET A 19 -5.97 1.70 -7.33
C MET A 19 -5.65 2.41 -6.01
N GLU A 20 -5.56 3.75 -5.99
CA GLU A 20 -5.30 4.51 -4.75
C GLU A 20 -6.46 4.41 -3.75
N VAL A 21 -7.71 4.59 -4.22
CA VAL A 21 -8.90 4.44 -3.40
C VAL A 21 -8.95 3.04 -2.79
N ILE A 22 -8.67 2.02 -3.59
CA ILE A 22 -8.69 0.63 -3.12
C ILE A 22 -7.54 0.38 -2.14
N GLN A 23 -6.35 0.98 -2.35
CA GLN A 23 -5.23 0.88 -1.42
C GLN A 23 -5.59 1.45 -0.04
N ASP A 24 -6.23 2.62 -0.01
CA ASP A 24 -6.64 3.26 1.24
C ASP A 24 -7.74 2.47 1.95
N LEU A 25 -8.74 2.00 1.21
CA LEU A 25 -9.76 1.10 1.75
C LEU A 25 -9.11 -0.15 2.37
N PHE A 26 -8.22 -0.81 1.62
CA PHE A 26 -7.48 -1.96 2.12
C PHE A 26 -6.74 -1.64 3.42
N ASN A 27 -6.03 -0.52 3.48
CA ASN A 27 -5.29 -0.12 4.66
C ASN A 27 -6.17 0.27 5.86
N GLN A 28 -7.42 0.70 5.63
CA GLN A 28 -8.38 0.96 6.70
C GLN A 28 -8.85 -0.36 7.33
N TYR A 29 -9.35 -1.30 6.52
CA TYR A 29 -9.95 -2.53 7.07
C TYR A 29 -8.94 -3.66 7.32
N ARG A 30 -7.68 -3.54 6.90
CA ARG A 30 -6.66 -4.62 7.06
C ARG A 30 -6.51 -5.13 8.49
N HIS A 31 -6.85 -4.33 9.51
CA HIS A 31 -6.75 -4.64 10.93
C HIS A 31 -8.07 -5.05 11.57
N GLU A 32 -9.19 -4.84 10.88
CA GLU A 32 -10.52 -5.22 11.34
C GLU A 32 -10.62 -6.75 11.48
N PRO A 33 -11.55 -7.25 12.32
CA PRO A 33 -11.84 -8.68 12.42
C PRO A 33 -12.33 -9.21 11.07
N MET A 34 -11.87 -10.42 10.71
CA MET A 34 -12.29 -11.05 9.46
C MET A 34 -13.75 -11.52 9.58
N THR A 35 -14.68 -10.67 9.18
CA THR A 35 -16.11 -11.01 9.07
C THR A 35 -16.43 -11.48 7.65
N GLN A 36 -17.48 -12.30 7.50
CA GLN A 36 -17.93 -12.72 6.17
C GLN A 36 -18.35 -11.54 5.29
N GLN A 37 -18.95 -10.50 5.87
CA GLN A 37 -19.30 -9.28 5.14
C GLN A 37 -18.06 -8.56 4.61
N LEU A 38 -17.00 -8.47 5.42
CA LEU A 38 -15.73 -7.89 4.98
C LEU A 38 -15.08 -8.71 3.87
N LEU A 39 -15.14 -10.04 3.96
CA LEU A 39 -14.62 -10.93 2.93
C LEU A 39 -15.37 -10.77 1.61
N ASN A 40 -16.71 -10.72 1.65
CA ASN A 40 -17.53 -10.51 0.45
C ASN A 40 -17.24 -9.14 -0.19
N TYR A 41 -17.10 -8.11 0.64
CA TYR A 41 -16.70 -6.78 0.17
C TYR A 41 -15.31 -6.80 -0.49
N HIS A 42 -14.34 -7.49 0.12
CA HIS A 42 -12.99 -7.66 -0.42
C HIS A 42 -12.97 -8.40 -1.77
N LEU A 43 -13.78 -9.46 -1.89
CA LEU A 43 -13.93 -10.21 -3.14
C LEU A 43 -14.53 -9.33 -4.24
N GLY A 44 -15.51 -8.50 -3.92
CA GLY A 44 -16.09 -7.52 -4.86
C GLY A 44 -15.06 -6.51 -5.37
N LEU A 45 -14.19 -6.00 -4.50
CA LEU A 45 -13.10 -5.10 -4.90
C LEU A 45 -12.09 -5.80 -5.83
N THR A 46 -11.74 -7.05 -5.51
CA THR A 46 -10.81 -7.85 -6.32
C THR A 46 -11.40 -8.12 -7.72
N GLN A 47 -12.68 -8.45 -7.79
CA GLN A 47 -13.38 -8.68 -9.06
C GLN A 47 -13.38 -7.41 -9.92
N ARG A 48 -13.61 -6.25 -9.32
CA ARG A 48 -13.59 -4.96 -10.02
C ARG A 48 -12.20 -4.59 -10.54
N LEU A 49 -11.14 -4.94 -9.81
CA LEU A 49 -9.76 -4.79 -10.28
C LEU A 49 -9.47 -5.64 -11.52
N GLN A 50 -9.97 -6.89 -11.54
CA GLN A 50 -9.74 -7.84 -12.62
C GLN A 50 -10.59 -7.57 -13.87
N THR A 51 -11.66 -6.79 -13.75
CA THR A 51 -12.62 -6.53 -14.83
C THR A 51 -12.48 -5.08 -15.31
N ASP A 52 -13.20 -4.15 -14.69
CA ASP A 52 -13.28 -2.74 -15.12
C ASP A 52 -11.90 -2.06 -15.18
N ILE A 53 -11.13 -2.22 -14.11
CA ILE A 53 -9.83 -1.53 -13.96
C ILE A 53 -8.79 -2.18 -14.88
N TYR A 54 -8.81 -3.51 -15.05
CA TYR A 54 -7.93 -4.21 -15.99
C TYR A 54 -8.19 -3.77 -17.43
N VAL A 55 -9.45 -3.73 -17.87
CA VAL A 55 -9.81 -3.28 -19.22
C VAL A 55 -9.36 -1.84 -19.46
N THR A 56 -9.51 -0.98 -18.45
CA THR A 56 -9.07 0.42 -18.55
C THR A 56 -7.55 0.52 -18.59
N ALA A 57 -6.81 -0.25 -17.79
CA ALA A 57 -5.35 -0.27 -17.79
C ALA A 57 -4.76 -0.76 -19.12
N VAL A 58 -5.43 -1.73 -19.76
CA VAL A 58 -5.06 -2.20 -21.10
C VAL A 58 -5.29 -1.10 -22.14
N LYS A 59 -6.40 -0.35 -22.04
CA LYS A 59 -6.72 0.78 -22.93
C LYS A 59 -5.73 1.94 -22.79
N GLU A 60 -5.31 2.25 -21.57
CA GLU A 60 -4.30 3.30 -21.31
C GLU A 60 -2.89 2.90 -21.78
N ASN A 61 -2.66 1.61 -22.07
CA ASN A 61 -1.41 1.05 -22.58
C ASN A 61 -0.17 1.40 -21.74
N ASP A 62 -0.35 1.65 -20.43
CA ASP A 62 0.72 1.98 -19.52
C ASP A 62 1.27 0.71 -18.84
N PRO A 63 2.52 0.29 -19.15
CA PRO A 63 3.11 -0.89 -18.55
C PRO A 63 3.39 -0.75 -17.04
N GLN A 64 3.56 0.47 -16.52
CA GLN A 64 3.69 0.70 -15.08
C GLN A 64 2.36 0.41 -14.38
N GLN A 65 1.25 0.87 -14.93
CA GLN A 65 -0.07 0.64 -14.33
C GLN A 65 -0.44 -0.84 -14.33
N LEU A 66 -0.18 -1.57 -15.42
CA LEU A 66 -0.40 -3.03 -15.46
C LEU A 66 0.45 -3.76 -14.41
N LYS A 67 1.70 -3.34 -14.22
CA LYS A 67 2.57 -3.91 -13.19
C LYS A 67 2.07 -3.60 -11.77
N GLN A 68 1.54 -2.40 -11.55
CA GLN A 68 0.96 -1.99 -10.28
C GLN A 68 -0.34 -2.76 -9.99
N LEU A 69 -1.22 -2.90 -10.98
CA LEU A 69 -2.45 -3.67 -10.90
C LEU A 69 -2.18 -5.13 -10.51
N ASN A 70 -1.23 -5.78 -11.19
CA ASN A 70 -0.84 -7.16 -10.86
C ASN A 70 -0.32 -7.27 -9.43
N GLY A 71 0.55 -6.34 -9.00
CA GLY A 71 1.04 -6.30 -7.61
C GLY A 71 -0.08 -6.12 -6.59
N MET A 72 -1.12 -5.37 -6.95
CA MET A 72 -2.29 -5.14 -6.11
C MET A 72 -3.17 -6.39 -5.99
N ILE A 73 -3.40 -7.09 -7.10
CA ILE A 73 -4.14 -8.36 -7.14
C ILE A 73 -3.42 -9.41 -6.28
N GLU A 74 -2.09 -9.53 -6.44
CA GLU A 74 -1.27 -10.44 -5.62
C GLU A 74 -1.34 -10.09 -4.13
N ALA A 75 -1.30 -8.79 -3.81
CA ALA A 75 -1.41 -8.31 -2.45
C ALA A 75 -2.76 -8.67 -1.79
N MET A 76 -3.86 -8.50 -2.52
CA MET A 76 -5.20 -8.88 -2.06
C MET A 76 -5.34 -10.39 -1.83
N LYS A 77 -4.84 -11.21 -2.77
CA LYS A 77 -4.81 -12.67 -2.63
C LYS A 77 -3.99 -13.10 -1.40
N THR A 78 -2.80 -12.53 -1.24
CA THR A 78 -1.91 -12.84 -0.11
C THR A 78 -2.55 -12.48 1.22
N TRP A 79 -3.25 -11.33 1.32
CA TRP A 79 -3.98 -10.95 2.52
C TRP A 79 -5.04 -11.99 2.89
N THR A 80 -5.87 -12.37 1.93
CA THR A 80 -6.93 -13.37 2.11
C THR A 80 -6.33 -14.71 2.57
N GLN A 81 -5.23 -15.14 1.95
CA GLN A 81 -4.52 -16.36 2.33
C GLN A 81 -3.97 -16.32 3.77
N ILE A 82 -3.36 -15.19 4.18
CA ILE A 82 -2.83 -15.03 5.54
C ILE A 82 -3.96 -15.06 6.58
N ARG A 83 -5.06 -14.36 6.29
CA ARG A 83 -6.22 -14.29 7.20
C ARG A 83 -6.97 -15.61 7.31
N THR A 84 -7.15 -16.34 6.20
CA THR A 84 -7.71 -17.71 6.21
C THR A 84 -6.81 -18.71 6.93
N SER A 85 -5.49 -18.50 6.91
CA SER A 85 -4.53 -19.27 7.71
C SER A 85 -4.51 -18.90 9.20
N ASN A 86 -5.43 -18.04 9.65
CA ASN A 86 -5.52 -17.53 11.02
C ASN A 86 -4.23 -16.87 11.54
N ARG A 87 -3.42 -16.30 10.64
CA ARG A 87 -2.16 -15.61 10.98
C ARG A 87 -2.37 -14.10 11.08
N PRO A 88 -1.66 -13.41 12.00
CA PRO A 88 -1.71 -11.95 12.07
C PRO A 88 -1.10 -11.31 10.81
N PHE A 89 -1.76 -10.29 10.29
CA PHE A 89 -1.35 -9.61 9.06
C PHE A 89 -0.56 -8.31 9.35
N ASN A 90 0.77 -8.41 9.34
CA ASN A 90 1.67 -7.31 9.71
C ASN A 90 2.20 -6.49 8.51
N ALA A 91 1.84 -6.84 7.27
CA ALA A 91 2.23 -6.08 6.08
C ALA A 91 1.18 -5.03 5.73
N LYS A 92 1.55 -3.85 5.22
CA LYS A 92 0.58 -2.85 4.72
C LYS A 92 0.72 -2.67 3.21
N MET A 93 -0.32 -2.17 2.56
CA MET A 93 -0.23 -1.86 1.13
C MET A 93 0.37 -0.46 0.95
N LYS A 94 1.41 -0.34 0.13
CA LYS A 94 2.00 0.94 -0.26
C LYS A 94 2.47 0.86 -1.71
N ASN A 95 2.14 1.87 -2.51
CA ASN A 95 2.42 1.91 -3.95
C ASN A 95 1.92 0.63 -4.64
N PHE A 96 0.70 0.20 -4.30
CA PHE A 96 0.04 -0.99 -4.85
C PHE A 96 0.78 -2.32 -4.60
N LYS A 97 1.63 -2.38 -3.58
CA LYS A 97 2.39 -3.59 -3.20
C LYS A 97 2.34 -3.83 -1.69
N LEU A 98 2.44 -5.09 -1.27
CA LEU A 98 2.60 -5.41 0.15
C LEU A 98 4.00 -5.04 0.61
N VAL A 99 4.06 -4.24 1.68
CA VAL A 99 5.28 -3.88 2.37
C VAL A 99 5.16 -4.39 3.80
N SER A 100 6.01 -5.36 4.15
CA SER A 100 6.12 -5.83 5.53
C SER A 100 6.63 -4.71 6.44
N SER A 101 6.01 -4.54 7.61
CA SER A 101 6.48 -3.60 8.64
C SER A 101 7.82 -4.00 9.24
N ASN A 102 8.26 -5.26 9.06
CA ASN A 102 9.47 -5.81 9.67
C ASN A 102 10.79 -5.30 9.05
N ARG A 103 10.79 -4.19 8.30
CA ARG A 103 12.05 -3.54 7.97
C ARG A 103 12.53 -2.81 9.23
N PRO A 104 13.64 -3.23 9.88
CA PRO A 104 14.22 -2.43 10.94
C PRO A 104 14.52 -1.05 10.36
N LYS A 105 13.79 -0.04 10.82
CA LYS A 105 14.09 1.36 10.51
C LYS A 105 15.40 1.67 11.24
N PHE A 106 16.54 1.37 10.60
CA PHE A 106 17.81 1.90 11.04
C PHE A 106 17.72 3.41 10.96
N LYS A 107 17.53 4.06 12.12
CA LYS A 107 17.66 5.52 12.22
C LYS A 107 19.12 5.84 11.94
N LYS A 108 19.46 6.17 10.68
CA LYS A 108 20.76 6.74 10.34
C LYS A 108 20.82 8.13 10.97
N HIS A 109 21.32 8.22 12.20
CA HIS A 109 21.84 9.49 12.70
C HIS A 109 23.14 9.72 11.94
N SER A 110 23.07 10.56 10.90
CA SER A 110 24.28 11.10 10.30
C SER A 110 24.94 12.01 11.34
N HIS A 111 25.83 11.46 12.16
CA HIS A 111 26.77 12.30 12.91
C HIS A 111 27.63 13.00 11.87
N LYS A 112 27.30 14.26 11.56
CA LYS A 112 28.24 15.16 10.90
C LYS A 112 29.38 15.35 11.88
N ILE A 113 30.43 14.55 11.75
CA ILE A 113 31.73 14.87 12.33
C ILE A 113 32.17 16.14 11.62
N LYS A 114 31.92 17.29 12.24
CA LYS A 114 32.58 18.53 11.83
C LYS A 114 34.07 18.28 12.08
N GLY A 115 34.83 18.11 10.99
CA GLY A 115 36.27 18.05 11.04
C GLY A 115 36.79 19.26 11.80
N GLN A 116 37.31 19.02 12.99
CA GLN A 116 37.96 20.03 13.81
C GLN A 116 39.33 20.25 13.16
N HIS A 117 39.38 21.21 12.24
CA HIS A 117 40.62 21.78 11.74
C HIS A 117 41.36 22.41 12.94
N ASN A 118 42.29 21.65 13.51
CA ASN A 118 43.28 22.18 14.46
C ASN A 118 44.33 22.94 13.66
N PHE A 119 44.08 24.22 13.37
CA PHE A 119 45.13 25.17 13.01
C PHE A 119 45.80 25.64 14.31
N HIS A 120 46.83 24.92 14.75
CA HIS A 120 47.78 25.45 15.72
C HIS A 120 49.03 25.95 15.01
N ALA A 121 49.00 27.27 14.79
CA ALA A 121 50.08 28.22 14.62
C ALA A 121 51.53 27.69 14.64
N ALA A 122 52.22 27.85 13.51
CA ALA A 122 53.67 27.99 13.48
C ALA A 122 54.03 29.41 13.96
N ARG A 123 54.91 29.51 14.97
CA ARG A 123 55.55 30.75 15.40
C ARG A 123 56.83 30.96 14.61
N HIS A 124 57.04 32.17 14.08
CA HIS A 124 58.35 32.77 13.90
C HIS A 124 58.23 34.29 13.95
#